data_AF-A0A2W1JEB6-F1
#
_entry.id   AF-A0A2W1JEB6-F1
#
_cell.length_a   1.000
_cell.length_b   1.000
_cell.length_c   1.000
_cell.angle_alpha   90.00
_cell.angle_beta   90.00
_cell.angle_gamma   90.00
#
_symmetry.space_group_name_H-M   'P 1'
#
loop_
_entity.id
_entity.type
_entity.pdbx_description
1 polymer ?
#
loop_
_entity_poly.entity_id
_entity_poly.type
_entity_poly.pdbx_seq_one_letter_code
_entity_poly.pdbx_strand_id
1 'polypeptide(L)'
;MGYLCLAIGTALTLVAGGVIPTDPSQFFAPRWMLALAGLSVIACGGSLITPKDSVPQLCCIGFILVSFAMMGGWVAVFSSDDSIAGGIPFIPRSVNIFLGRCLFGLGPIVCLGMLWSLVSGSLKQQQ
;
A
#
# COMPACT_ATOMS: atom_id res chain seq x y z
N MET A 1 7.62 -11.31 -14.90
CA MET A 1 7.31 -10.13 -14.06
C MET A 1 6.81 -10.52 -12.68
N GLY A 2 5.82 -11.40 -12.53
CA GLY A 2 5.33 -11.83 -11.21
C GLY A 2 6.40 -12.38 -10.25
N TYR A 3 7.31 -13.23 -10.73
CA TYR A 3 8.43 -13.75 -9.92
C TYR A 3 9.39 -12.66 -9.38
N LEU A 4 9.57 -11.58 -10.13
CA LEU A 4 10.41 -10.46 -9.72
C LEU A 4 9.73 -9.67 -8.59
N CYS A 5 8.41 -9.46 -8.68
CA CYS A 5 7.62 -8.89 -7.59
C CYS A 5 7.67 -9.77 -6.33
N LEU A 6 7.58 -11.10 -6.48
CA LEU A 6 7.73 -12.01 -5.34
C LEU A 6 9.11 -11.86 -4.67
N ALA A 7 10.19 -11.79 -5.45
CA ALA A 7 11.54 -11.63 -4.91
C ALA A 7 11.73 -10.29 -4.18
N ILE A 8 11.30 -9.18 -4.79
CA ILE A 8 11.39 -7.84 -4.18
C ILE A 8 10.53 -7.76 -2.92
N GLY A 9 9.28 -8.21 -2.99
CA GLY A 9 8.37 -8.15 -1.86
C GLY A 9 8.85 -9.00 -0.69
N THR A 10 9.40 -10.19 -0.95
CA THR A 10 10.03 -11.03 0.08
C THR A 10 11.22 -10.32 0.73
N ALA A 11 12.09 -9.69 -0.06
CA ALA A 11 13.21 -8.93 0.47
C ALA A 11 12.75 -7.80 1.40
N LEU A 12 11.71 -7.04 1.00
CA LEU A 12 11.13 -5.97 1.82
C LEU A 12 10.52 -6.50 3.13
N THR A 13 9.82 -7.64 3.08
CA THR A 13 9.25 -8.27 4.28
C THR A 13 10.33 -8.80 5.22
N LEU A 14 11.44 -9.33 4.70
CA LEU A 14 12.59 -9.78 5.51
C LEU A 14 13.31 -8.60 6.20
N VAL A 15 13.42 -7.45 5.53
CA VAL A 15 13.91 -6.21 6.15
C VAL A 15 12.97 -5.78 7.27
N ALA A 16 11.65 -5.78 7.02
CA ALA A 16 10.66 -5.41 8.04
C ALA A 16 10.67 -6.36 9.25
N GLY A 17 10.91 -7.65 9.03
CA GLY A 17 11.05 -8.66 10.07
C GLY A 17 12.37 -8.59 10.85
N GLY A 18 13.30 -7.71 10.47
CA GLY A 18 14.60 -7.57 11.13
C GLY A 18 15.56 -8.72 10.87
N VAL A 19 15.28 -9.58 9.88
CA VAL A 19 16.20 -10.65 9.45
C VAL A 19 17.42 -10.05 8.75
N ILE A 20 17.20 -8.97 7.99
CA ILE A 20 18.26 -8.19 7.36
C ILE A 20 18.55 -6.98 8.27
N PRO A 21 19.77 -6.88 8.85
CA PRO A 21 20.11 -5.78 9.73
C PRO A 21 20.11 -4.48 8.93
N THR A 22 19.30 -3.55 9.37
CA THR A 22 19.17 -2.21 8.80
C THR A 22 19.26 -1.19 9.92
N ASP A 23 19.92 -0.08 9.64
CA ASP A 23 20.11 0.98 10.61
C ASP A 23 18.74 1.62 10.95
N PRO A 24 18.29 1.56 12.23
CA PRO A 24 17.00 2.09 12.63
C PRO A 24 16.85 3.61 12.38
N SER A 25 17.97 4.33 12.24
CA SER A 25 17.96 5.77 11.93
C SER A 25 17.47 6.10 10.51
N GLN A 26 17.40 5.11 9.63
CA GLN A 26 16.95 5.30 8.25
C GLN A 26 15.43 5.15 8.07
N PHE A 27 14.70 4.71 9.10
CA PHE A 27 13.26 4.46 8.99
C PHE A 27 12.44 5.61 9.56
N PHE A 28 11.83 6.38 8.65
CA PHE A 28 10.83 7.40 9.00
C PHE A 28 9.43 6.82 9.26
N ALA A 29 9.18 5.56 8.87
CA ALA A 29 7.90 4.88 8.99
C ALA A 29 7.99 3.65 9.92
N PRO A 30 6.90 3.28 10.60
CA PRO A 30 6.89 2.12 11.48
C PRO A 30 7.08 0.81 10.69
N ARG A 31 7.75 -0.18 11.30
CA ARG A 31 8.14 -1.44 10.64
C ARG A 31 6.98 -2.24 10.05
N TRP A 32 5.80 -2.19 10.68
CA TRP A 32 4.61 -2.87 10.15
C TRP A 32 4.16 -2.30 8.80
N MET A 33 4.42 -1.01 8.54
CA MET A 33 4.09 -0.36 7.27
C MET A 33 5.01 -0.85 6.15
N LEU A 34 6.28 -1.07 6.46
CA LEU A 34 7.23 -1.71 5.55
C LEU A 34 6.86 -3.18 5.29
N ALA A 35 6.41 -3.90 6.32
CA ALA A 35 5.92 -5.27 6.16
C ALA A 35 4.70 -5.33 5.24
N LEU A 36 3.72 -4.44 5.41
CA LEU A 36 2.56 -4.33 4.53
C LEU A 36 2.95 -3.94 3.09
N ALA A 37 3.92 -3.04 2.92
CA ALA A 37 4.46 -2.71 1.60
C ALA A 37 5.03 -3.96 0.92
N GLY A 38 5.89 -4.72 1.60
CA GLY A 38 6.44 -5.99 1.09
C GLY A 38 5.36 -7.02 0.75
N LEU A 39 4.38 -7.22 1.64
CA LEU A 39 3.26 -8.13 1.42
C LEU A 39 2.38 -7.70 0.24
N SER A 40 2.16 -6.40 0.04
CA SER A 40 1.39 -5.90 -1.11
C SER A 40 2.11 -6.15 -2.44
N VAL A 41 3.44 -6.06 -2.45
CA VAL A 41 4.26 -6.40 -3.62
C VAL A 41 4.25 -7.91 -3.89
N ILE A 42 4.28 -8.74 -2.84
CA ILE A 42 4.10 -10.20 -2.97
C ILE A 42 2.72 -10.51 -3.55
N ALA A 43 1.65 -9.89 -3.02
CA ALA A 43 0.29 -10.06 -3.52
C ALA A 43 0.16 -9.61 -4.99
N CYS A 44 0.87 -8.55 -5.40
CA CYS A 44 0.94 -8.13 -6.80
C CYS A 44 1.66 -9.18 -7.67
N GLY A 45 2.74 -9.78 -7.17
CA GLY A 45 3.38 -10.91 -7.84
C GLY A 45 2.44 -12.11 -8.00
N GLY A 46 1.67 -12.42 -6.94
CA GLY A 46 0.65 -13.46 -6.94
C GLY A 46 -0.46 -13.20 -7.96
N SER A 47 -0.99 -11.98 -8.03
CA SER A 47 -2.06 -11.64 -8.98
C SER A 47 -1.64 -11.71 -10.45
N LEU A 48 -0.34 -11.55 -10.74
CA LEU A 48 0.23 -11.68 -12.09
C LEU A 48 0.48 -13.12 -12.52
N ILE A 49 0.68 -14.05 -11.58
CA ILE A 49 0.95 -15.47 -11.87
C ILE A 49 -0.34 -16.28 -11.91
N THR A 50 -1.33 -15.85 -11.14
CA THR A 50 -2.60 -16.57 -10.99
C THR A 50 -3.48 -16.38 -12.23
N PRO A 51 -4.23 -17.40 -12.68
CA PRO A 51 -5.17 -17.28 -13.80
C PRO A 51 -6.17 -16.14 -13.60
N LYS A 52 -6.52 -15.50 -14.73
CA LYS A 52 -7.43 -14.37 -14.77
C LYS A 52 -8.81 -14.76 -14.22
N ASP A 53 -9.41 -13.86 -13.44
CA ASP A 53 -10.77 -13.98 -12.87
C ASP A 53 -10.93 -15.16 -11.88
N SER A 54 -9.81 -15.71 -11.39
CA SER A 54 -9.83 -16.71 -10.33
C SER A 54 -9.95 -16.07 -8.95
N VAL A 55 -10.59 -16.79 -8.01
CA VAL A 55 -10.70 -16.40 -6.59
C VAL A 55 -9.36 -15.98 -5.99
N PRO A 56 -8.24 -16.74 -6.12
CA PRO A 56 -6.95 -16.32 -5.58
C PRO A 56 -6.43 -14.99 -6.15
N GLN A 57 -6.67 -14.71 -7.43
CA GLN A 57 -6.29 -13.42 -8.03
C GLN A 57 -7.09 -12.27 -7.41
N LEU A 58 -8.40 -12.46 -7.24
CA LEU A 58 -9.29 -11.48 -6.62
C LEU A 58 -8.89 -11.22 -5.15
N CYS A 59 -8.54 -12.27 -4.40
CA CYS A 59 -8.03 -12.13 -3.04
C CYS A 59 -6.73 -11.32 -2.99
N CYS A 60 -5.79 -11.56 -3.91
CA CYS A 60 -4.55 -10.77 -4.00
C CYS A 60 -4.84 -9.28 -4.29
N ILE A 61 -5.72 -8.99 -5.25
CA ILE A 61 -6.10 -7.61 -5.59
C ILE A 61 -6.79 -6.94 -4.40
N GLY A 62 -7.72 -7.63 -3.74
CA GLY A 62 -8.39 -7.12 -2.54
C GLY A 62 -7.42 -6.81 -1.42
N PHE A 63 -6.44 -7.69 -1.18
CA PHE A 63 -5.40 -7.47 -0.18
C PHE A 63 -4.54 -6.24 -0.48
N ILE A 64 -4.17 -6.01 -1.74
CA ILE A 64 -3.42 -4.81 -2.16
C ILE A 64 -4.22 -3.55 -1.86
N LEU A 65 -5.52 -3.53 -2.21
CA LEU A 65 -6.39 -2.38 -1.98
C LEU A 65 -6.56 -2.07 -0.50
N VAL A 66 -6.77 -3.09 0.33
CA VAL A 66 -6.87 -2.93 1.81
C VAL A 66 -5.53 -2.43 2.38
N SER A 67 -4.41 -2.99 1.92
CA SER A 67 -3.08 -2.58 2.39
C SER A 67 -2.81 -1.11 2.08
N PHE A 68 -3.10 -0.65 0.85
CA PHE A 68 -2.93 0.76 0.49
C PHE A 68 -3.92 1.68 1.21
N ALA A 69 -5.16 1.24 1.45
CA ALA A 69 -6.10 2.01 2.24
C ALA A 69 -5.61 2.18 3.68
N MET A 70 -5.10 1.12 4.29
CA MET A 70 -4.58 1.14 5.66
C MET A 70 -3.32 1.99 5.77
N MET A 71 -2.38 1.84 4.81
CA MET A 71 -1.16 2.64 4.76
C MET A 71 -1.47 4.12 4.52
N GLY A 72 -2.26 4.45 3.50
CA GLY A 72 -2.65 5.83 3.18
C GLY A 72 -3.43 6.49 4.32
N GLY A 73 -4.36 5.76 4.94
CA GLY A 73 -5.14 6.24 6.09
C GLY A 73 -4.24 6.51 7.29
N TRP A 74 -3.26 5.64 7.53
CA TRP A 74 -2.26 5.88 8.57
C TRP A 74 -1.43 7.13 8.30
N VAL A 75 -0.93 7.32 7.06
CA VAL A 75 -0.18 8.55 6.70
C VAL A 75 -1.05 9.78 6.88
N ALA A 76 -2.32 9.74 6.47
CA ALA A 76 -3.21 10.89 6.55
C ALA A 76 -3.47 11.35 7.99
N VAL A 77 -3.51 10.42 8.95
CA VAL A 77 -3.89 10.69 10.36
C VAL A 77 -2.67 10.84 11.29
N PHE A 78 -1.64 10.02 11.12
CA PHE A 78 -0.56 9.86 12.10
C PHE A 78 0.82 10.33 11.62
N SER A 79 0.96 10.75 10.36
CA SER A 79 2.26 11.22 9.86
C SER A 79 2.61 12.61 10.38
N SER A 80 3.89 12.85 10.63
CA SER A 80 4.39 14.16 11.08
C SER A 80 4.35 15.18 9.94
N ASP A 81 4.18 16.46 10.28
CA ASP A 81 4.12 17.53 9.27
C ASP A 81 5.44 17.67 8.49
N ASP A 82 6.59 17.31 9.09
CA ASP A 82 7.89 17.24 8.42
C ASP A 82 7.93 16.18 7.30
N SER A 83 7.28 15.04 7.50
CA SER A 83 7.25 13.95 6.51
C SER A 83 6.38 14.26 5.28
N ILE A 84 5.43 15.19 5.40
CA ILE A 84 4.51 15.58 4.32
C ILE A 84 4.97 16.87 3.61
N ALA A 85 5.62 17.78 4.33
CA ALA A 85 5.93 19.13 3.85
C ALA A 85 6.97 19.23 2.71
N GLY A 86 7.73 18.17 2.42
CA GLY A 86 8.95 18.23 1.59
C GLY A 86 8.78 18.28 0.06
N GLY A 87 7.55 18.28 -0.47
CA GLY A 87 7.32 17.94 -1.89
C GLY A 87 7.47 19.07 -2.91
N ILE A 88 7.15 20.32 -2.57
CA ILE A 88 7.02 21.41 -3.58
C ILE A 88 7.64 22.71 -3.05
N PRO A 89 8.76 23.20 -3.61
CA PRO A 89 9.48 24.37 -3.10
C PRO A 89 8.76 25.71 -3.37
N PHE A 90 7.76 25.72 -4.26
CA PHE A 90 7.05 26.93 -4.69
C PHE A 90 5.77 27.24 -3.89
N ILE A 91 5.39 26.39 -2.93
CA ILE A 91 4.13 26.48 -2.19
C ILE A 91 4.41 26.62 -0.69
N PRO A 92 3.65 27.45 0.05
CA PRO A 92 3.78 27.55 1.50
C PRO A 92 3.68 26.20 2.19
N ARG A 93 4.51 25.99 3.22
CA ARG A 93 4.59 24.72 3.97
C ARG A 93 3.22 24.23 4.47
N SER A 94 2.37 25.15 4.93
CA SER A 94 1.01 24.84 5.41
C SER A 94 0.12 24.24 4.31
N VAL A 95 0.25 24.71 3.08
CA VAL A 95 -0.52 24.21 1.93
C VAL A 95 0.01 22.86 1.48
N ASN A 96 1.33 22.62 1.50
CA ASN A 96 1.90 21.30 1.21
C ASN A 96 1.41 20.23 2.20
N ILE A 97 1.37 20.55 3.50
CA ILE A 97 0.88 19.64 4.53
C ILE A 97 -0.60 19.32 4.31
N PHE A 98 -1.42 20.35 4.07
CA PHE A 98 -2.84 20.17 3.82
C PHE A 98 -3.08 19.30 2.57
N LEU A 99 -2.42 19.61 1.46
CA LEU A 99 -2.57 18.88 0.21
C LEU A 99 -2.12 17.42 0.34
N GLY A 100 -1.00 17.17 1.04
CA GLY A 100 -0.53 15.82 1.32
C GLY A 100 -1.53 15.02 2.16
N ARG A 101 -2.07 15.60 3.24
CA ARG A 101 -3.11 14.93 4.06
C ARG A 101 -4.38 14.64 3.25
N CYS A 102 -4.80 15.55 2.38
CA CYS A 102 -5.93 15.31 1.49
C CYS A 102 -5.66 14.18 0.49
N LEU A 103 -4.50 14.16 -0.16
CA LEU A 103 -4.14 13.12 -1.13
C LEU A 103 -4.02 11.74 -0.46
N PHE A 104 -3.31 11.66 0.66
CA PHE A 104 -3.19 10.42 1.44
C PHE A 104 -4.52 10.00 2.09
N GLY A 105 -5.45 10.93 2.35
CA GLY A 105 -6.79 10.62 2.87
C GLY A 105 -7.78 10.19 1.79
N LEU A 106 -7.71 10.76 0.58
CA LEU A 106 -8.56 10.39 -0.55
C LEU A 106 -8.18 9.03 -1.16
N GLY A 107 -6.88 8.70 -1.18
CA GLY A 107 -6.38 7.42 -1.69
C GLY A 107 -7.07 6.19 -1.08
N PRO A 108 -7.18 6.07 0.25
CA PRO A 108 -7.92 5.01 0.93
C PRO A 108 -9.39 4.94 0.54
N ILE A 109 -10.06 6.07 0.39
CA ILE A 109 -11.48 6.13 -0.02
C ILE A 109 -11.63 5.51 -1.41
N VAL A 110 -10.73 5.87 -2.34
CA VAL A 110 -10.71 5.29 -3.69
C VAL A 110 -10.42 3.79 -3.64
N CYS A 111 -9.44 3.36 -2.84
CA CYS A 111 -9.09 1.94 -2.70
C CYS A 111 -10.26 1.11 -2.14
N LEU A 112 -10.98 1.63 -1.15
CA LEU A 112 -12.17 0.97 -0.60
C LEU A 112 -13.34 0.94 -1.60
N GLY A 113 -13.52 1.99 -2.40
CA GLY A 113 -14.50 2.01 -3.49
C GLY A 113 -14.21 0.97 -4.58
N MET A 114 -12.93 0.80 -4.94
CA MET A 114 -12.50 -0.26 -5.85
C MET A 114 -12.70 -1.65 -5.25
N LEU A 115 -12.41 -1.83 -3.96
CA LEU A 115 -12.63 -3.10 -3.25
C LEU A 115 -14.11 -3.46 -3.24
N TRP A 116 -14.99 -2.49 -2.98
CA TRP A 116 -16.43 -2.68 -3.05
C TRP A 116 -16.89 -3.11 -4.46
N SER A 117 -16.34 -2.48 -5.50
CA SER A 117 -16.62 -2.82 -6.90
C SER A 117 -16.15 -4.25 -7.22
N LEU A 118 -15.00 -4.66 -6.70
CA LEU A 118 -14.44 -6.01 -6.86
C LEU A 118 -15.35 -7.07 -6.22
N VAL A 119 -15.79 -6.83 -4.98
CA VAL A 119 -16.68 -7.75 -4.24
C VAL A 119 -18.05 -7.85 -4.91
N SER A 120 -18.65 -6.71 -5.26
CA SER A 120 -19.96 -6.68 -5.93
C SER A 120 -19.95 -7.29 -7.34
N GLY A 121 -18.85 -7.15 -8.08
CA GLY A 121 -18.64 -7.83 -9.36
C GLY A 121 -18.51 -9.35 -9.22
N SER A 122 -17.80 -9.81 -8.18
CA SER A 122 -17.62 -11.24 -7.90
C SER A 122 -18.92 -11.94 -7.54
N LEU A 123 -19.82 -11.26 -6.82
CA LEU A 123 -21.15 -11.80 -6.48
C LEU A 123 -22.06 -11.98 -7.70
N LYS A 124 -21.93 -11.09 -8.71
CA LYS A 124 -22.76 -11.18 -9.93
C LYS A 124 -22.39 -12.33 -10.86
N GLN A 125 -21.16 -12.86 -10.79
CA GLN A 125 -20.75 -14.01 -11.63
C GLN A 125 -21.16 -15.37 -11.05
N GLN A 126 -21.68 -15.40 -9.83
CA GLN A 126 -22.14 -16.63 -9.16
C GLN A 126 -23.66 -16.86 -9.31
N GLN A 127 -24.39 -15.94 -9.96
CA GLN A 127 -25.83 -16.05 -10.28
C GLN A 127 -26.02 -16.37 -11.76
#